data_AF-C9S9R8-F1
#
_entry.id   AF-C9S9R8-F1
#
_cell.length_a   1.000
_cell.length_b   1.000
_cell.length_c   1.000
_cell.angle_alpha   90.00
_cell.angle_beta   90.00
_cell.angle_gamma   90.00
#
_symmetry.space_group_name_H-M   'P 1'
#
loop_
_entity.id
_entity.type
_entity.pdbx_description
1 polymer ?
#
loop_
_entity_poly.entity_id
_entity_poly.type
_entity_poly.pdbx_seq_one_letter_code
_entity_poly.pdbx_strand_id
1 'polypeptide(L)'
;MRSTLGMFALLSMAHGHATFQQFWIDGVDQGSTCARLPPGNSPIEDVASNNLRCNIGGASGVAGICEVPAGSMIEVEMHEQPGDRDCEKPAIGGNHHGPVMVYLAAVPDATIADGSDPFFKIGEIPETCLWRLLGPRRGYSLHSAGQLGAAQFYMTCYQIKVTNGGSASIPSGDHPGIHINIWVDDIDAYVIPGPPIAEI
;
A
#
# COMPACT_ATOMS: atom_id res chain seq x y z
N MET A 1 -48.60 7.60 -31.38
CA MET A 1 -47.43 6.82 -30.92
C MET A 1 -46.75 7.63 -29.83
N ARG A 2 -46.78 7.18 -28.57
CA ARG A 2 -46.13 7.86 -27.43
C ARG A 2 -44.71 7.30 -27.32
N SER A 3 -43.73 8.10 -27.70
CA SER A 3 -42.31 7.72 -27.57
C SER A 3 -41.88 7.94 -26.13
N THR A 4 -41.59 6.85 -25.40
CA THR A 4 -40.96 6.91 -24.07
C THR A 4 -39.45 7.01 -24.28
N LEU A 5 -38.90 8.21 -24.05
CA LEU A 5 -37.46 8.44 -24.00
C LEU A 5 -36.93 7.86 -22.68
N GLY A 6 -36.20 6.75 -22.73
CA GLY A 6 -35.56 6.14 -21.56
C GLY A 6 -34.35 6.95 -21.12
N MET A 7 -34.38 7.49 -19.90
CA MET A 7 -33.25 8.17 -19.29
C MET A 7 -32.26 7.12 -18.76
N PHE A 8 -31.13 6.92 -19.46
CA PHE A 8 -30.01 6.14 -18.93
C PHE A 8 -29.29 6.99 -17.87
N ALA A 9 -29.46 6.62 -16.60
CA ALA A 9 -28.64 7.16 -15.52
C ALA A 9 -27.24 6.54 -15.61
N LEU A 10 -26.26 7.36 -16.00
CA LEU A 10 -24.84 7.01 -15.88
C LEU A 10 -24.47 7.13 -14.39
N LEU A 11 -24.37 5.99 -13.70
CA LEU A 11 -23.76 5.90 -12.37
C LEU A 11 -22.27 6.18 -12.53
N SER A 12 -21.83 7.37 -12.13
CA SER A 12 -20.42 7.72 -12.00
C SER A 12 -19.83 6.98 -10.81
N MET A 13 -19.15 5.86 -11.07
CA MET A 13 -18.31 5.19 -10.08
C MET A 13 -17.06 6.07 -9.91
N ALA A 14 -16.96 6.80 -8.80
CA ALA A 14 -15.72 7.51 -8.46
C ALA A 14 -14.70 6.46 -7.97
N HIS A 15 -13.71 6.12 -8.79
CA HIS A 15 -12.53 5.41 -8.33
C HIS A 15 -11.64 6.39 -7.56
N GLY A 16 -11.35 6.07 -6.31
CA GLY A 16 -10.24 6.69 -5.59
C GLY A 16 -8.95 6.06 -6.06
N HIS A 17 -7.93 6.88 -6.19
CA HIS A 17 -6.60 6.50 -6.63
C HIS A 17 -5.61 7.14 -5.67
N ALA A 18 -4.47 6.50 -5.41
CA ALA A 18 -3.49 7.07 -4.51
C ALA A 18 -2.07 6.65 -4.83
N THR A 19 -1.12 7.38 -4.28
CA THR A 19 0.30 7.08 -4.36
C THR A 19 0.92 7.27 -2.99
N PHE A 20 1.70 6.27 -2.55
CA PHE A 20 2.64 6.44 -1.44
C PHE A 20 3.89 7.10 -2.02
N GLN A 21 4.25 8.29 -1.55
CA GLN A 21 5.26 9.09 -2.26
C GLN A 21 6.30 9.76 -1.37
N GLN A 22 6.10 9.79 -0.06
CA GLN A 22 7.06 10.42 0.84
C GLN A 22 7.40 9.49 1.99
N PHE A 23 8.63 9.61 2.44
CA PHE A 23 9.20 8.81 3.50
C PHE A 23 9.63 9.70 4.65
N TRP A 24 9.33 9.27 5.87
CA TRP A 24 9.69 9.96 7.09
C TRP A 24 10.44 9.02 8.01
N ILE A 25 11.43 9.56 8.71
CA ILE A 25 12.23 8.82 9.69
C ILE A 25 12.26 9.67 10.95
N ASP A 26 11.73 9.15 12.05
CA ASP A 26 11.62 9.83 13.34
C ASP A 26 11.03 11.25 13.23
N GLY A 27 9.99 11.40 12.39
CA GLY A 27 9.32 12.67 12.13
C GLY A 27 10.09 13.64 11.22
N VAL A 28 11.22 13.21 10.63
CA VAL A 28 11.99 13.99 9.65
C VAL A 28 11.63 13.57 8.23
N ASP A 29 11.13 14.54 7.44
CA ASP A 29 10.77 14.36 6.04
C ASP A 29 12.00 14.08 5.17
N GLN A 30 12.05 12.91 4.55
CA GLN A 30 13.07 12.53 3.56
C GLN A 30 12.62 12.84 2.13
N GLY A 31 11.40 13.37 1.96
CA GLY A 31 10.74 13.54 0.68
C GLY A 31 10.58 12.22 -0.05
N SER A 32 10.71 12.26 -1.37
CA SER A 32 10.61 11.10 -2.26
C SER A 32 11.98 10.59 -2.74
N THR A 33 13.08 11.00 -2.09
CA THR A 33 14.45 10.82 -2.61
C THR A 33 14.84 9.36 -2.79
N CYS A 34 14.37 8.48 -1.90
CA CYS A 34 14.57 7.04 -1.96
C CYS A 34 13.34 6.25 -2.45
N ALA A 35 12.29 6.93 -2.90
CA ALA A 35 11.05 6.30 -3.34
C ALA A 35 11.12 5.92 -4.83
N ARG A 36 10.75 4.67 -5.15
CA ARG A 36 10.58 4.21 -6.54
C ARG A 36 9.16 4.53 -7.02
N LEU A 37 8.92 5.81 -7.28
CA LEU A 37 7.57 6.31 -7.58
C LEU A 37 6.99 5.69 -8.85
N PRO A 38 5.71 5.25 -8.83
CA PRO A 38 5.02 4.83 -10.03
C PRO A 38 4.74 6.03 -10.97
N PRO A 39 4.49 5.79 -12.26
CA PRO A 39 4.16 6.85 -13.22
C PRO A 39 2.76 7.45 -13.02
N GLY A 40 1.93 6.86 -12.14
CA GLY A 40 0.57 7.30 -11.85
C GLY A 40 0.05 6.68 -10.56
N ASN A 41 -1.21 6.99 -10.24
CA ASN A 41 -1.88 6.61 -9.00
C ASN A 41 -2.88 5.44 -9.18
N SER A 42 -2.86 4.77 -10.33
CA SER A 42 -3.69 3.58 -10.59
C SER A 42 -3.25 2.38 -9.76
N PRO A 43 -4.19 1.54 -9.29
CA PRO A 43 -3.85 0.32 -8.57
C PRO A 43 -3.24 -0.74 -9.48
N ILE A 44 -2.53 -1.68 -8.87
CA ILE A 44 -2.29 -3.00 -9.45
C ILE A 44 -3.43 -3.91 -9.00
N GLU A 45 -3.93 -4.76 -9.89
CA GLU A 45 -5.05 -5.68 -9.61
C GLU A 45 -4.65 -7.15 -9.80
N ASP A 46 -3.69 -7.41 -10.69
CA ASP A 46 -3.15 -8.75 -10.95
C ASP A 46 -2.09 -9.14 -9.93
N VAL A 47 -2.47 -10.04 -9.01
CA VAL A 47 -1.60 -10.56 -7.95
C VAL A 47 -0.47 -11.46 -8.46
N ALA A 48 -0.55 -11.94 -9.69
CA ALA A 48 0.52 -12.69 -10.34
C ALA A 48 1.54 -11.78 -11.05
N SER A 49 1.25 -10.48 -11.17
CA SER A 49 2.12 -9.52 -11.83
C SER A 49 3.37 -9.22 -11.01
N ASN A 50 4.53 -9.13 -11.67
CA ASN A 50 5.75 -8.61 -11.04
C ASN A 50 5.58 -7.17 -10.53
N ASN A 51 4.61 -6.41 -11.06
CA ASN A 51 4.32 -5.06 -10.58
C ASN A 51 3.75 -5.05 -9.16
N LEU A 52 3.26 -6.17 -8.62
CA LEU A 52 2.80 -6.25 -7.22
C LEU A 52 3.95 -6.02 -6.22
N ARG A 53 5.21 -6.26 -6.63
CA ARG A 53 6.40 -6.12 -5.76
C ARG A 53 6.65 -4.67 -5.37
N CYS A 54 6.71 -3.78 -6.36
CA CYS A 54 7.12 -2.39 -6.19
C CYS A 54 6.36 -1.39 -7.09
N ASN A 55 5.21 -1.77 -7.65
CA ASN A 55 4.46 -1.03 -8.67
C ASN A 55 5.15 -0.97 -10.05
N ILE A 56 4.46 -0.41 -11.04
CA ILE A 56 4.97 -0.18 -12.40
C ILE A 56 6.23 0.69 -12.34
N GLY A 57 7.31 0.21 -12.95
CA GLY A 57 8.62 0.87 -12.95
C GLY A 57 9.46 0.61 -11.68
N GLY A 58 8.86 0.09 -10.61
CA GLY A 58 9.53 -0.14 -9.33
C GLY A 58 10.57 -1.26 -9.32
N ALA A 59 10.67 -2.04 -10.40
CA ALA A 59 11.77 -2.99 -10.60
C ALA A 59 13.11 -2.29 -10.90
N SER A 60 13.08 -1.01 -11.29
CA SER A 60 14.27 -0.17 -11.45
C SER A 60 14.47 0.67 -10.20
N GLY A 61 15.69 0.64 -9.64
CA GLY A 61 16.02 1.49 -8.50
C GLY A 61 16.22 2.95 -8.88
N VAL A 62 16.21 3.79 -7.83
CA VAL A 62 16.58 5.21 -7.89
C VAL A 62 17.98 5.40 -7.32
N ALA A 63 18.58 6.58 -7.52
CA ALA A 63 19.90 6.86 -6.96
C ALA A 63 19.88 7.06 -5.44
N GLY A 64 18.77 7.56 -4.88
CA GLY A 64 18.68 7.88 -3.46
C GLY A 64 18.50 6.65 -2.57
N ILE A 65 19.14 6.69 -1.41
CA ILE A 65 18.99 5.71 -0.33
C ILE A 65 18.75 6.48 0.96
N CYS A 66 17.70 6.13 1.69
CA CYS A 66 17.42 6.69 3.01
C CYS A 66 18.09 5.84 4.10
N GLU A 67 18.94 6.44 4.93
CA GLU A 67 19.54 5.72 6.07
C GLU A 67 18.55 5.66 7.24
N VAL A 68 18.19 4.45 7.66
CA VAL A 68 17.20 4.20 8.71
C VAL A 68 17.90 3.49 9.88
N PRO A 69 18.16 4.15 11.01
CA PRO A 69 18.62 3.45 12.21
C PRO A 69 17.60 2.38 12.63
N ALA A 70 18.06 1.19 13.01
CA ALA A 70 17.18 0.16 13.54
C ALA A 70 16.44 0.66 14.78
N GLY A 71 15.13 0.39 14.85
CA GLY A 71 14.25 0.88 15.91
C GLY A 71 13.69 2.29 15.68
N SER A 72 14.05 2.97 14.58
CA SER A 72 13.43 4.26 14.21
C SER A 72 11.96 4.06 13.85
N MET A 73 11.17 5.11 14.08
CA MET A 73 9.81 5.20 13.54
C MET A 73 9.89 5.60 12.07
N ILE A 74 9.33 4.77 11.20
CA ILE A 74 9.18 5.09 9.78
C ILE A 74 7.72 5.40 9.47
N GLU A 75 7.49 6.39 8.61
CA GLU A 75 6.16 6.71 8.11
C GLU A 75 6.21 6.87 6.59
N VAL A 76 5.14 6.42 5.93
CA VAL A 76 4.94 6.62 4.49
C VAL A 76 3.70 7.47 4.27
N GLU A 77 3.86 8.52 3.49
CA GLU A 77 2.80 9.48 3.22
C GLU A 77 2.10 9.12 1.91
N MET A 78 0.77 9.17 1.94
CA MET A 78 -0.08 8.80 0.81
C MET A 78 -0.96 10.00 0.42
N HIS A 79 -1.09 10.23 -0.88
CA HIS A 79 -1.99 11.26 -1.42
C HIS A 79 -2.75 10.75 -2.62
N GLU A 80 -3.90 11.38 -2.87
CA GLU A 80 -4.77 11.00 -3.97
C GLU A 80 -4.09 11.27 -5.33
N GLN A 81 -3.37 12.38 -5.45
CA GLN A 81 -2.71 12.80 -6.68
C GLN A 81 -1.17 12.76 -6.54
N PRO A 82 -0.44 12.25 -7.57
CA PRO A 82 1.02 12.29 -7.57
C PRO A 82 1.56 13.72 -7.43
N GLY A 83 2.53 13.91 -6.56
CA GLY A 83 3.14 15.19 -6.23
C GLY A 83 2.32 16.08 -5.27
N ASP A 84 1.09 15.70 -4.93
CA ASP A 84 0.27 16.44 -3.96
C ASP A 84 0.78 16.21 -2.53
N ARG A 85 0.62 17.21 -1.65
CA ARG A 85 0.91 17.12 -0.21
C ARG A 85 -0.14 17.82 0.65
N ASP A 86 -1.26 18.19 0.04
CA ASP A 86 -2.31 18.97 0.69
C ASP A 86 -3.08 18.11 1.70
N CYS A 87 -2.83 18.38 2.98
CA CYS A 87 -3.47 17.69 4.09
C CYS A 87 -4.98 18.01 4.22
N GLU A 88 -5.49 19.00 3.49
CA GLU A 88 -6.92 19.30 3.42
C GLU A 88 -7.66 18.34 2.45
N LYS A 89 -6.91 17.68 1.56
CA LYS A 89 -7.45 16.66 0.65
C LYS A 89 -7.36 15.28 1.27
N PRO A 90 -8.29 14.37 0.92
CA PRO A 90 -8.17 12.99 1.36
C PRO A 90 -6.92 12.34 0.76
N ALA A 91 -6.28 11.46 1.54
CA ALA A 91 -5.16 10.65 1.05
C ALA A 91 -5.62 9.67 -0.06
N ILE A 92 -6.87 9.23 0.02
CA ILE A 92 -7.58 8.46 -1.01
C ILE A 92 -9.07 8.72 -0.87
N GLY A 93 -9.74 9.11 -1.96
CA GLY A 93 -11.17 9.39 -1.97
C GLY A 93 -12.04 8.13 -2.02
N GLY A 94 -13.32 8.22 -1.67
CA GLY A 94 -14.31 7.15 -1.84
C GLY A 94 -14.28 6.05 -0.76
N ASN A 95 -14.99 4.93 -1.01
CA ASN A 95 -15.20 3.83 -0.04
C ASN A 95 -14.04 2.86 0.06
N HIS A 96 -12.86 3.44 0.21
CA HIS A 96 -11.63 2.73 0.28
C HIS A 96 -11.49 2.18 1.72
N HIS A 97 -11.80 0.87 1.91
CA HIS A 97 -11.65 0.04 3.13
C HIS A 97 -10.70 -1.19 3.07
N GLY A 98 -9.56 -1.23 3.74
CA GLY A 98 -8.63 -2.36 3.70
C GLY A 98 -7.41 -2.26 4.61
N PRO A 99 -6.60 -3.33 4.73
CA PRO A 99 -5.42 -3.31 5.57
C PRO A 99 -4.32 -2.45 4.92
N VAL A 100 -3.50 -1.84 5.77
CA VAL A 100 -2.19 -1.31 5.37
C VAL A 100 -1.13 -2.29 5.85
N MET A 101 -0.24 -2.70 4.96
CA MET A 101 0.84 -3.63 5.28
C MET A 101 2.18 -3.03 4.88
N VAL A 102 3.20 -3.30 5.68
CA VAL A 102 4.57 -2.87 5.43
C VAL A 102 5.47 -4.10 5.43
N TYR A 103 6.27 -4.22 4.37
CA TYR A 103 7.21 -5.30 4.17
C TYR A 103 8.63 -4.76 3.97
N LEU A 104 9.62 -5.56 4.33
CA LEU A 104 11.01 -5.36 3.97
C LEU A 104 11.53 -6.56 3.18
N ALA A 105 12.50 -6.32 2.33
CA ALA A 105 13.33 -7.36 1.71
C ALA A 105 14.80 -7.00 1.94
N ALA A 106 15.57 -7.95 2.47
CA ALA A 106 17.01 -7.77 2.60
C ALA A 106 17.65 -8.01 1.23
N VAL A 107 18.36 -7.01 0.72
CA VAL A 107 18.98 -7.07 -0.61
C VAL A 107 20.46 -6.68 -0.55
N PRO A 108 21.33 -7.21 -1.42
CA PRO A 108 22.73 -6.81 -1.47
C PRO A 108 22.92 -5.33 -1.84
N ASP A 109 22.07 -4.82 -2.74
CA ASP A 109 22.11 -3.44 -3.22
C ASP A 109 20.70 -2.96 -3.60
N ALA A 110 20.18 -2.02 -2.80
CA ALA A 110 18.84 -1.46 -2.96
C ALA A 110 18.67 -0.59 -4.21
N THR A 111 19.74 -0.22 -4.91
CA THR A 111 19.66 0.58 -6.14
C THR A 111 19.47 -0.26 -7.41
N ILE A 112 19.71 -1.57 -7.32
CA ILE A 112 19.58 -2.50 -8.46
C ILE A 112 18.62 -3.65 -8.21
N ALA A 113 18.25 -3.93 -6.95
CA ALA A 113 17.30 -4.99 -6.64
C ALA A 113 15.95 -4.75 -7.31
N ASP A 114 15.37 -5.76 -7.94
CA ASP A 114 14.11 -5.66 -8.70
C ASP A 114 12.87 -6.02 -7.86
N GLY A 115 13.07 -6.34 -6.58
CA GLY A 115 12.02 -6.82 -5.68
C GLY A 115 11.70 -8.31 -5.85
N SER A 116 12.56 -9.11 -6.49
CA SER A 116 12.41 -10.57 -6.50
C SER A 116 12.87 -11.25 -5.21
N ASP A 117 13.61 -10.52 -4.36
CA ASP A 117 14.09 -11.02 -3.08
C ASP A 117 12.95 -11.35 -2.10
N PRO A 118 13.14 -12.31 -1.17
CA PRO A 118 12.11 -12.67 -0.20
C PRO A 118 11.71 -11.50 0.70
N PHE A 119 10.42 -11.16 0.69
CA PHE A 119 9.85 -10.18 1.59
C PHE A 119 9.44 -10.79 2.93
N PHE A 120 9.51 -9.98 3.98
CA PHE A 120 8.95 -10.27 5.29
C PHE A 120 8.15 -9.09 5.80
N LYS A 121 7.04 -9.39 6.48
CA LYS A 121 6.13 -8.36 7.00
C LYS A 121 6.72 -7.77 8.27
N ILE A 122 6.75 -6.45 8.39
CA ILE A 122 7.20 -5.73 9.60
C ILE A 122 6.09 -4.94 10.29
N GLY A 123 4.95 -4.80 9.63
CA GLY A 123 3.79 -4.15 10.19
C GLY A 123 2.54 -4.43 9.37
N GLU A 124 1.41 -4.50 10.07
CA GLU A 124 0.09 -4.48 9.47
C GLU A 124 -0.85 -3.71 10.37
N ILE A 125 -1.79 -2.99 9.76
CA ILE A 125 -2.84 -2.27 10.45
C ILE A 125 -4.17 -2.78 9.90
N PRO A 126 -4.99 -3.47 10.70
CA PRO A 126 -6.32 -3.87 10.27
C PRO A 126 -7.22 -2.65 10.13
N GLU A 127 -8.20 -2.73 9.25
CA GLU A 127 -9.17 -1.66 8.99
C GLU A 127 -9.87 -1.17 10.28
N THR A 128 -10.17 -2.10 11.19
CA THR A 128 -10.86 -1.83 12.47
C THR A 128 -10.03 -0.98 13.45
N CYS A 129 -8.69 -1.01 13.35
CA CYS A 129 -7.80 -0.18 14.18
C CYS A 129 -7.56 1.22 13.62
N LEU A 130 -7.67 1.40 12.30
CA LEU A 130 -7.47 2.69 11.62
C LEU A 130 -8.50 3.76 12.06
N TRP A 131 -9.77 3.36 12.21
CA TRP A 131 -10.83 4.23 12.73
C TRP A 131 -10.56 4.74 14.16
N ARG A 132 -9.97 3.90 15.01
CA ARG A 132 -9.77 4.19 16.44
C ARG A 132 -8.54 5.07 16.71
N LEU A 133 -7.54 5.05 15.83
CA LEU A 133 -6.29 5.82 15.99
C LEU A 133 -6.32 7.19 15.29
N LEU A 134 -6.98 7.31 14.14
CA LEU A 134 -6.89 8.53 13.29
C LEU A 134 -8.14 9.43 13.34
N GLY A 135 -9.19 9.02 14.05
CA GLY A 135 -10.47 9.72 14.06
C GLY A 135 -11.24 9.61 12.73
N PRO A 136 -12.44 10.18 12.64
CA PRO A 136 -13.44 9.84 11.62
C PRO A 136 -13.15 10.32 10.18
N ARG A 137 -11.91 10.71 9.84
CA ARG A 137 -11.57 11.39 8.57
C ARG A 137 -10.44 10.77 7.74
N ARG A 138 -9.86 9.62 8.10
CA ARG A 138 -8.78 9.01 7.31
C ARG A 138 -8.98 7.49 7.16
N GLY A 139 -9.77 7.09 6.17
CA GLY A 139 -9.95 5.69 5.77
C GLY A 139 -9.07 5.33 4.55
N TYR A 140 -8.67 4.06 4.44
CA TYR A 140 -7.78 3.50 3.40
C TYR A 140 -8.34 2.14 2.84
N SER A 141 -8.08 1.82 1.55
CA SER A 141 -8.85 0.95 0.58
C SER A 141 -8.79 -0.55 0.40
N LEU A 142 -9.96 -1.17 0.16
CA LEU A 142 -10.31 -2.30 -0.73
C LEU A 142 -11.82 -2.27 -1.15
N HIS A 143 -12.23 -1.37 -2.04
CA HIS A 143 -13.67 -1.25 -2.43
C HIS A 143 -14.17 -2.24 -3.49
N SER A 144 -13.31 -3.12 -4.00
CA SER A 144 -13.62 -4.03 -5.11
C SER A 144 -13.20 -5.49 -4.87
N ALA A 145 -12.67 -5.86 -3.70
CA ALA A 145 -12.12 -7.20 -3.43
C ALA A 145 -13.15 -8.35 -3.36
N GLY A 146 -14.46 -8.07 -3.45
CA GLY A 146 -15.51 -9.10 -3.44
C GLY A 146 -15.56 -9.97 -4.71
N GLN A 147 -14.92 -9.52 -5.81
CA GLN A 147 -14.70 -10.32 -7.02
C GLN A 147 -13.23 -10.76 -7.07
N LEU A 148 -12.98 -12.01 -7.48
CA LEU A 148 -11.62 -12.50 -7.70
C LEU A 148 -10.90 -11.61 -8.72
N GLY A 149 -9.74 -11.06 -8.35
CA GLY A 149 -8.95 -10.18 -9.21
C GLY A 149 -9.39 -8.72 -9.24
N ALA A 150 -10.30 -8.31 -8.37
CA ALA A 150 -10.75 -6.91 -8.25
C ALA A 150 -10.23 -6.22 -6.98
N ALA A 151 -9.39 -6.90 -6.20
CA ALA A 151 -8.63 -6.24 -5.13
C ALA A 151 -7.65 -5.23 -5.74
N GLN A 152 -7.57 -4.05 -5.13
CA GLN A 152 -6.74 -2.95 -5.61
C GLN A 152 -5.54 -2.77 -4.70
N PHE A 153 -4.34 -2.88 -5.25
CA PHE A 153 -3.09 -2.77 -4.54
C PHE A 153 -2.42 -1.44 -4.87
N TYR A 154 -2.14 -0.65 -3.83
CA TYR A 154 -1.37 0.58 -3.91
C TYR A 154 -0.09 0.37 -3.10
N MET A 155 1.05 0.50 -3.77
CA MET A 155 2.37 0.25 -3.18
C MET A 155 3.45 1.09 -3.86
N THR A 156 4.53 1.30 -3.14
CA THR A 156 5.76 1.95 -3.60
C THR A 156 6.91 1.39 -2.76
N CYS A 157 8.01 1.03 -3.42
CA CYS A 157 9.20 0.57 -2.71
C CYS A 157 10.10 1.75 -2.35
N TYR A 158 10.66 1.71 -1.14
CA TYR A 158 11.62 2.69 -0.64
C TYR A 158 12.97 2.03 -0.45
N GLN A 159 14.02 2.67 -0.96
CA GLN A 159 15.38 2.19 -0.86
C GLN A 159 15.98 2.64 0.46
N ILE A 160 16.05 1.74 1.41
CA ILE A 160 16.61 2.04 2.73
C ILE A 160 17.91 1.30 2.96
N LYS A 161 18.76 1.91 3.78
CA LYS A 161 19.91 1.25 4.38
C LYS A 161 19.69 1.24 5.88
N VAL A 162 19.37 0.06 6.41
CA VAL A 162 19.22 -0.10 7.85
C VAL A 162 20.60 -0.02 8.51
N THR A 163 20.76 0.86 9.49
CA THR A 163 22.01 1.02 10.25
C THR A 163 21.82 0.56 11.69
N ASN A 164 22.90 0.13 12.35
CA ASN A 164 22.89 -0.31 13.75
C ASN A 164 21.90 -1.46 14.08
N GLY A 165 21.52 -2.26 13.07
CA GLY A 165 20.61 -3.41 13.23
C GLY A 165 21.29 -4.71 13.67
N GLY A 166 20.46 -5.68 14.08
CA GLY A 166 20.86 -7.05 14.39
C GLY A 166 20.57 -8.04 13.25
N SER A 167 20.67 -9.34 13.55
CA SER A 167 20.35 -10.44 12.62
C SER A 167 19.08 -11.16 13.07
N ALA A 168 17.91 -10.67 12.66
CA ALA A 168 16.61 -11.31 12.93
C ALA A 168 16.28 -12.38 11.88
N SER A 169 15.54 -13.41 12.28
CA SER A 169 15.06 -14.46 11.39
C SER A 169 13.79 -14.02 10.66
N ILE A 170 13.76 -14.21 9.34
CA ILE A 170 12.63 -13.90 8.46
C ILE A 170 11.63 -15.07 8.47
N PRO A 171 10.36 -14.86 8.88
CA PRO A 171 9.32 -15.88 8.77
C PRO A 171 8.94 -16.13 7.30
N SER A 172 8.65 -17.39 6.94
CA SER A 172 8.07 -17.77 5.64
C SER A 172 6.67 -18.37 5.82
N GLY A 173 5.76 -18.14 4.87
CA GLY A 173 4.41 -18.72 4.88
C GLY A 173 3.54 -18.35 3.66
N ASP A 174 2.53 -19.19 3.39
CA ASP A 174 1.48 -19.03 2.37
C ASP A 174 0.15 -18.65 3.05
N HIS A 175 -0.62 -17.71 2.48
CA HIS A 175 -1.74 -17.08 3.21
C HIS A 175 -2.97 -16.74 2.34
N PRO A 176 -4.19 -17.13 2.77
CA PRO A 176 -5.45 -16.68 2.18
C PRO A 176 -5.85 -15.31 2.74
N GLY A 177 -6.34 -14.40 1.88
CA GLY A 177 -6.88 -13.09 2.31
C GLY A 177 -7.15 -12.08 1.19
N ILE A 178 -6.85 -12.43 -0.06
CA ILE A 178 -6.98 -11.55 -1.23
C ILE A 178 -8.45 -11.44 -1.69
N HIS A 179 -9.30 -12.42 -1.33
CA HIS A 179 -10.72 -12.45 -1.70
C HIS A 179 -11.57 -12.30 -0.43
N ILE A 180 -12.15 -11.13 -0.24
CA ILE A 180 -13.12 -10.82 0.83
C ILE A 180 -14.19 -9.86 0.30
N ASN A 181 -15.44 -10.13 0.62
CA ASN A 181 -16.55 -9.23 0.39
C ASN A 181 -16.90 -8.47 1.68
N ILE A 182 -16.28 -7.31 1.87
CA ILE A 182 -16.43 -6.44 3.05
C ILE A 182 -17.87 -5.99 3.35
N TRP A 183 -18.81 -6.17 2.41
CA TRP A 183 -20.21 -5.75 2.57
C TRP A 183 -21.10 -6.82 3.20
N VAL A 184 -20.69 -8.09 3.17
CA VAL A 184 -21.50 -9.23 3.62
C VAL A 184 -20.73 -10.25 4.44
N ASP A 185 -19.40 -10.24 4.37
CA ASP A 185 -18.54 -11.12 5.15
C ASP A 185 -18.29 -10.51 6.53
N ASP A 186 -18.07 -11.37 7.52
CA ASP A 186 -17.72 -10.96 8.87
C ASP A 186 -16.28 -10.40 8.88
N ILE A 187 -16.16 -9.06 8.93
CA ILE A 187 -14.87 -8.37 8.89
C ILE A 187 -14.04 -8.62 10.15
N ASP A 188 -14.69 -9.00 11.26
CA ASP A 188 -14.00 -9.29 12.53
C ASP A 188 -13.15 -10.58 12.44
N ALA A 189 -13.42 -11.41 11.43
CA ALA A 189 -12.66 -12.63 11.12
C ALA A 189 -11.68 -12.45 9.93
N TYR A 190 -11.49 -11.23 9.42
CA TYR A 190 -10.61 -10.99 8.28
C TYR A 190 -9.15 -11.33 8.61
N VAL A 191 -8.56 -12.19 7.78
CA VAL A 191 -7.14 -12.54 7.84
C VAL A 191 -6.38 -11.68 6.84
N ILE A 192 -5.51 -10.81 7.35
CA ILE A 192 -4.64 -9.97 6.52
C ILE A 192 -3.71 -10.88 5.68
N PRO A 193 -3.62 -10.70 4.35
CA PRO A 193 -2.75 -11.48 3.49
C PRO A 193 -1.28 -11.41 3.88
N GLY A 194 -0.50 -12.42 3.45
CA GLY A 194 0.95 -12.47 3.63
C GLY A 194 1.40 -13.01 5.00
N PRO A 195 2.72 -13.19 5.20
CA PRO A 195 3.29 -13.80 6.39
C PRO A 195 2.90 -13.10 7.70
N PRO A 196 3.03 -13.79 8.85
CA PRO A 196 3.01 -13.13 10.14
C PRO A 196 4.04 -11.99 10.20
N ILE A 197 3.80 -10.99 11.06
CA ILE A 197 4.79 -9.96 11.36
C ILE A 197 6.06 -10.64 11.89
N ALA A 198 7.20 -10.28 11.31
CA ALA A 198 8.50 -10.74 11.77
C ALA A 198 8.80 -10.21 13.17
N GLU A 199 9.31 -11.07 14.05
CA GLU A 199 9.91 -10.65 15.31
C GLU A 199 11.34 -10.15 15.01
N ILE A 200 11.51 -8.83 15.00
CA ILE A 200 12.75 -8.11 14.67
C ILE A 200 13.35 -7.42 15.89
#